data_AF-A0A7W5K3I9-F1
#
_entry.id   AF-A0A7W5K3I9-F1
#
_cell.length_a   1.000
_cell.length_b   1.000
_cell.length_c   1.000
_cell.angle_alpha   90.00
_cell.angle_beta   90.00
_cell.angle_gamma   90.00
#
_symmetry.space_group_name_H-M   'P 1'
#
loop_
_entity.id
_entity.type
_entity.pdbx_description
1 polymer ?
#
loop_
_entity_poly.entity_id
_entity_poly.type
_entity_poly.pdbx_seq_one_letter_code
_entity_poly.pdbx_strand_id
1 'polypeptide(L)'
;MNTSSQAPIVISQEANQQVEVRLDTEHETVWLSLQQLSDVFGRDKSVISRHLRNIYRNGELDRESTVAKNATVQVEGGRQVLRQIDLYNLDAIISVGYRVNSRRAVQFRQWATRVLREHLTQGWTLSRQRFEENARELEAAMALVRKTAGSTALDANSGRGLVDIVTRYAQTFLLLQRYDEGLLTEPRAQAGGRLPTLAEARAALAALKSELVAKGEATELFAQERGDGLDSLLGNLDLTIFGEPAYPSVEAKAGHLLYFVVKNHPFADGNKRSAAYLFVDFLYRNDRLLNTHGEVVVNDVGLAALTLLIAESDPANKETMIRLIMNMLAAPEGTA
;
A
#
# COMPACT_ATOMS: atom_id res chain seq x y z
N MET A 1 21.36 13.36 44.48
CA MET A 1 21.63 14.36 43.44
C MET A 1 21.61 13.64 42.11
N ASN A 2 20.57 13.84 41.30
CA ASN A 2 20.57 13.40 39.90
C ASN A 2 20.08 14.60 39.09
N THR A 3 21.03 15.47 38.73
CA THR A 3 20.82 16.61 37.85
C THR A 3 20.82 16.07 36.43
N SER A 4 19.66 15.62 35.95
CA SER A 4 19.44 15.38 34.53
C SER A 4 19.64 16.70 33.80
N SER A 5 20.75 16.82 33.10
CA SER A 5 21.12 17.97 32.28
C SER A 5 19.99 18.26 31.28
N GLN A 6 19.28 19.37 31.50
CA GLN A 6 18.23 19.85 30.61
C GLN A 6 18.86 20.31 29.29
N ALA A 7 18.40 19.75 28.17
CA ALA A 7 18.89 20.14 26.85
C ALA A 7 17.98 21.24 26.26
N PRO A 8 18.52 22.36 25.78
CA PRO A 8 17.72 23.35 25.07
C PRO A 8 17.29 22.77 23.71
N ILE A 9 15.98 22.59 23.51
CA ILE A 9 15.43 22.22 22.20
C ILE A 9 14.90 23.46 21.50
N VAL A 10 15.31 23.61 20.25
CA VAL A 10 14.82 24.68 19.37
C VAL A 10 13.51 24.21 18.73
N ILE A 11 12.39 24.79 19.16
CA ILE A 11 11.04 24.43 18.68
C ILE A 11 10.74 25.07 17.29
N SER A 12 11.61 25.96 16.79
CA SER A 12 11.60 26.46 15.39
C SER A 12 12.93 27.13 15.01
N GLN A 13 13.52 26.75 13.86
CA GLN A 13 14.77 27.31 13.34
C GLN A 13 14.67 28.79 12.96
N GLU A 14 13.52 29.27 12.52
CA GLU A 14 13.33 30.67 12.07
C GLU A 14 13.15 31.66 13.23
N ALA A 15 12.78 31.18 14.43
CA ALA A 15 12.56 32.01 15.60
C ALA A 15 13.78 32.12 16.54
N ASN A 16 14.84 31.33 16.30
CA ASN A 16 16.07 31.24 17.10
C ASN A 16 15.86 31.26 18.62
N GLN A 17 14.81 30.59 19.10
CA GLN A 17 14.42 30.63 20.51
C GLN A 17 14.65 29.27 21.15
N GLN A 18 15.69 29.20 21.98
CA GLN A 18 15.99 28.04 22.80
C GLN A 18 15.06 28.06 24.02
N VAL A 19 14.22 27.04 24.14
CA VAL A 19 13.46 26.79 25.37
C VAL A 19 14.04 25.53 25.99
N GLU A 20 14.36 25.63 27.27
CA GLU A 20 14.80 24.47 28.04
C GLU A 20 13.61 23.53 28.21
N VAL A 21 13.70 22.30 27.71
CA VAL A 21 12.60 21.34 27.76
C VAL A 21 13.04 20.05 28.44
N ARG A 22 12.08 19.30 28.98
CA ARG A 22 12.34 17.95 29.48
C ARG A 22 11.99 16.96 28.38
N LEU A 23 13.00 16.23 27.92
CA LEU A 23 12.83 15.06 27.07
C LEU A 23 12.57 13.85 27.94
N ASP A 24 11.44 13.19 27.68
CA ASP A 24 11.26 11.82 28.13
C ASP A 24 11.79 10.90 27.03
N THR A 25 12.88 10.20 27.33
CA THR A 25 13.54 9.29 26.37
C THR A 25 12.88 7.93 26.30
N GLU A 26 12.05 7.55 27.28
CA GLU A 26 11.31 6.28 27.27
C GLU A 26 10.04 6.37 26.41
N HIS A 27 9.41 7.55 26.35
CA HIS A 27 8.15 7.77 25.61
C HIS A 27 8.30 8.70 24.39
N GLU A 28 9.54 9.00 23.98
CA GLU A 28 9.88 9.87 22.83
C GLU A 28 9.10 11.19 22.79
N THR A 29 8.80 11.79 23.95
CA THR A 29 7.92 12.96 24.05
C THR A 29 8.55 14.11 24.81
N VAL A 30 8.03 15.32 24.58
CA VAL A 30 8.50 16.56 25.19
C VAL A 30 7.46 17.06 26.19
N TRP A 31 7.94 17.44 27.38
CA TRP A 31 7.09 17.97 28.44
C TRP A 31 7.39 19.44 28.70
N LEU A 32 6.35 20.27 28.69
CA LEU A 32 6.42 21.71 29.01
C LEU A 32 5.50 22.09 30.17
N SER A 33 5.99 22.95 31.06
CA SER A 33 5.16 23.62 32.06
C SER A 33 4.30 24.72 31.43
N LEU A 34 3.30 25.19 32.17
CA LEU A 34 2.48 26.32 31.75
C LEU A 34 3.30 27.60 31.48
N GLN A 35 4.40 27.81 32.21
CA GLN A 35 5.32 28.94 31.97
C GLN A 35 6.03 28.76 30.63
N GLN A 36 6.61 27.58 30.37
CA GLN A 36 7.31 27.33 29.11
C GLN A 36 6.37 27.42 27.90
N LEU A 37 5.12 26.94 28.01
CA LEU A 37 4.11 27.12 26.96
C LEU A 37 3.80 28.61 26.70
N SER A 38 3.71 29.41 27.76
CA SER A 38 3.54 30.87 27.68
C SER A 38 4.70 31.51 26.92
N ASP A 39 5.93 31.07 27.20
CA ASP A 39 7.14 31.59 26.55
C ASP A 39 7.25 31.16 25.08
N VAL A 40 6.99 29.89 24.78
CA VAL A 40 6.98 29.33 23.41
C VAL A 40 5.97 30.07 22.53
N PHE A 41 4.73 30.26 23.01
CA PHE A 41 3.68 30.86 22.19
C PHE A 41 3.56 32.38 22.35
N GLY A 42 4.35 33.00 23.23
CA GLY A 42 4.35 34.45 23.46
C GLY A 42 3.00 34.99 23.91
N ARG A 43 2.34 34.28 24.83
CA ARG A 43 1.02 34.63 25.39
C ARG A 43 0.97 34.36 26.87
N ASP A 44 0.23 35.18 27.61
CA ASP A 44 0.11 35.05 29.06
C ASP A 44 -0.39 33.66 29.50
N LYS A 45 0.09 33.19 30.65
CA LYS A 45 -0.32 31.93 31.27
C LYS A 45 -1.84 31.76 31.38
N SER A 46 -2.56 32.85 31.65
CA SER A 46 -4.03 32.84 31.77
C SER A 46 -4.69 32.44 30.45
N VAL A 47 -4.13 32.88 29.31
CA VAL A 47 -4.60 32.55 27.97
C VAL A 47 -4.32 31.08 27.65
N ILE A 48 -3.10 30.62 27.92
CA ILE A 48 -2.72 29.21 27.71
C ILE A 48 -3.57 28.28 28.59
N SER A 49 -3.75 28.61 29.87
CA SER A 49 -4.58 27.83 30.79
C SER A 49 -6.03 27.74 30.32
N ARG A 50 -6.58 28.83 29.76
CA ARG A 50 -7.92 28.84 29.17
C ARG A 50 -8.02 27.91 27.96
N HIS A 51 -7.00 27.88 27.09
CA HIS A 51 -6.99 26.96 25.95
C HIS A 51 -6.93 25.50 26.39
N LEU A 52 -6.04 25.14 27.32
CA LEU A 52 -5.96 23.80 27.91
C LEU A 52 -7.29 23.36 28.51
N ARG A 53 -7.93 24.22 29.32
CA ARG A 53 -9.24 23.92 29.90
C ARG A 53 -10.30 23.65 28.83
N ASN A 54 -10.29 24.41 27.74
CA ASN A 54 -11.23 24.20 26.63
C ASN A 54 -10.92 22.92 25.84
N ILE A 55 -9.65 22.56 25.66
CA ILE A 55 -9.23 21.30 25.01
C ILE A 55 -9.82 20.12 25.77
N TYR A 56 -9.61 20.08 27.10
CA TYR A 56 -10.12 19.00 27.95
C TYR A 56 -11.65 18.99 28.03
N ARG A 57 -12.29 20.16 28.19
CA ARG A 57 -13.76 20.24 28.24
C ARG A 57 -14.41 19.75 26.96
N ASN A 58 -13.77 19.99 25.81
CA ASN A 58 -14.29 19.57 24.52
C ASN A 58 -13.96 18.10 24.18
N GLY A 59 -13.23 17.39 25.05
CA GLY A 59 -12.82 16.01 24.83
C GLY A 59 -11.82 15.83 23.69
N GLU A 60 -11.11 16.89 23.27
CA GLU A 60 -10.07 16.77 22.23
C GLU A 60 -8.88 15.96 22.73
N LEU A 61 -8.52 16.14 24.00
CA LEU A 61 -7.50 15.35 24.69
C LEU A 61 -8.05 14.91 26.05
N ASP A 62 -7.56 13.77 26.53
CA ASP A 62 -7.75 13.37 27.91
C ASP A 62 -6.69 14.00 28.82
N ARG A 63 -7.11 14.46 30.01
CA ARG A 63 -6.22 15.17 30.93
C ARG A 63 -5.28 14.20 31.65
N GLU A 64 -5.71 12.97 31.92
CA GLU A 64 -4.87 12.00 32.64
C GLU A 64 -3.71 11.50 31.77
N SER A 65 -3.91 11.36 30.47
CA SER A 65 -2.86 10.96 29.52
C SER A 65 -1.91 12.08 29.09
N THR A 66 -2.29 13.35 29.27
CA THR A 66 -1.51 14.50 28.75
C THR A 66 -0.92 15.42 29.82
N VAL A 67 -1.19 15.16 31.11
CA VAL A 67 -0.68 15.97 32.23
C VAL A 67 0.09 15.11 33.24
N ALA A 68 1.35 15.46 33.46
CA ALA A 68 2.16 14.91 34.55
C ALA A 68 2.31 15.93 35.68
N LYS A 69 2.17 15.49 36.94
CA LYS A 69 2.40 16.34 38.12
C LYS A 69 3.84 16.19 38.60
N ASN A 70 4.59 17.28 38.64
CA ASN A 70 5.96 17.28 39.17
C ASN A 70 6.03 18.06 40.50
N ALA A 71 6.62 17.47 41.54
CA ALA A 71 6.78 18.15 42.82
C ALA A 71 8.13 18.84 42.89
N THR A 72 8.14 20.17 42.96
CA THR A 72 9.36 20.98 43.09
C THR A 72 9.35 21.71 44.44
N VAL A 73 10.45 21.62 45.20
CA VAL A 73 10.64 22.35 46.45
C VAL A 73 11.26 23.71 46.13
N GLN A 74 10.60 24.80 46.50
CA GLN A 74 11.12 26.16 46.36
C GLN A 74 11.23 26.82 47.74
N VAL A 75 12.29 27.59 47.98
CA VAL A 75 12.47 28.35 49.23
C VAL A 75 11.95 29.77 49.01
N GLU A 76 10.85 30.14 49.67
CA GLU A 76 10.31 31.50 49.65
C GLU A 76 10.28 32.04 51.10
N GLY A 77 10.92 33.20 51.33
CA GLY A 77 10.88 33.89 52.64
C GLY A 77 11.41 33.07 53.83
N GLY A 78 12.35 32.15 53.60
CA GLY A 78 12.91 31.27 54.64
C GLY A 78 12.11 30.00 54.93
N ARG A 79 11.03 29.70 54.20
CA ARG A 79 10.28 28.43 54.29
C ARG A 79 10.40 27.61 53.00
N GLN A 80 10.58 26.29 53.14
CA GLN A 80 10.50 25.35 52.02
C GLN A 80 9.03 25.09 51.71
N VAL A 81 8.61 25.37 50.48
CA VAL A 81 7.25 25.13 50.00
C VAL A 81 7.30 24.13 48.84
N LEU A 82 6.55 23.04 48.97
CA LEU A 82 6.30 22.06 47.92
C LEU A 82 5.24 22.62 46.96
N ARG A 83 5.60 22.87 45.71
CA ARG A 83 4.64 23.18 44.64
C ARG A 83 4.55 22.00 43.68
N GLN A 84 3.33 21.53 43.44
CA GLN A 84 3.05 20.65 42.30
C GLN A 84 2.91 21.51 41.05
N ILE A 85 3.77 21.27 40.07
CA ILE A 85 3.76 21.92 38.75
C ILE A 85 3.22 20.91 37.74
N ASP A 86 2.14 21.28 37.06
CA ASP A 86 1.60 20.51 35.95
C ASP A 86 2.51 20.69 34.71
N LEU A 87 2.90 19.56 34.11
CA LEU A 87 3.62 19.45 32.85
C LEU A 87 2.69 18.86 31.78
N TYR A 88 2.81 19.37 30.56
CA TYR A 88 1.97 19.04 29.41
C TYR A 88 2.81 18.40 28.30
N ASN A 89 2.35 17.28 27.75
CA ASN A 89 3.05 16.51 26.72
C ASN A 89 2.96 17.15 25.32
N LEU A 90 3.59 16.52 24.33
CA LEU A 90 3.62 16.99 22.95
C LEU A 90 2.22 17.23 22.36
N ASP A 91 1.25 16.35 22.61
CA ASP A 91 -0.11 16.50 22.08
C ASP A 91 -0.78 17.77 22.62
N ALA A 92 -0.67 18.01 23.92
CA ALA A 92 -1.18 19.23 24.53
C ALA A 92 -0.47 20.49 23.99
N ILE A 93 0.86 20.41 23.75
CA ILE A 93 1.64 21.50 23.14
C ILE A 93 1.14 21.80 21.73
N ILE A 94 0.92 20.78 20.91
CA ILE A 94 0.41 20.90 19.54
C ILE A 94 -1.00 21.52 19.56
N SER A 95 -1.93 20.95 20.33
CA SER A 95 -3.32 21.45 20.42
C SER A 95 -3.38 22.90 20.88
N VAL A 96 -2.56 23.31 21.85
CA VAL A 96 -2.44 24.72 22.25
C VAL A 96 -1.88 25.57 21.12
N GLY A 97 -0.82 25.11 20.45
CA GLY A 97 -0.22 25.82 19.30
C GLY A 97 -1.19 26.07 18.15
N TYR A 98 -2.17 25.19 17.94
CA TYR A 98 -3.23 25.41 16.95
C TYR A 98 -4.30 26.42 17.38
N ARG A 99 -4.52 26.59 18.70
CA ARG A 99 -5.57 27.45 19.26
C ARG A 99 -5.08 28.85 19.65
N VAL A 100 -3.77 29.04 19.80
CA VAL A 100 -3.18 30.33 20.14
C VAL A 100 -3.07 31.22 18.90
N ASN A 101 -3.55 32.45 19.03
CA ASN A 101 -3.39 33.49 18.03
C ASN A 101 -2.14 34.34 18.35
N SER A 102 -0.95 33.95 17.88
CA SER A 102 0.26 34.76 17.97
C SER A 102 1.16 34.49 16.76
N ARG A 103 2.09 35.42 16.45
CA ARG A 103 3.07 35.20 15.37
C ARG A 103 3.89 33.92 15.62
N ARG A 104 4.26 33.65 16.87
CA ARG A 104 4.97 32.42 17.27
C ARG A 104 4.14 31.16 17.03
N ALA A 105 2.84 31.20 17.36
CA ALA A 105 1.94 30.08 17.09
C ALA A 105 1.72 29.85 15.59
N VAL A 106 1.70 30.91 14.77
CA VAL A 106 1.66 30.80 13.30
C VAL A 106 2.92 30.08 12.78
N GLN A 107 4.12 30.50 13.22
CA GLN A 107 5.38 29.86 12.84
C GLN A 107 5.44 28.40 13.28
N PHE A 108 4.99 28.11 14.51
CA PHE A 108 4.89 26.74 15.01
C PHE A 108 3.98 25.87 14.12
N ARG A 109 2.79 26.37 13.73
CA ARG A 109 1.89 25.64 12.83
C ARG A 109 2.48 25.43 11.45
N GLN A 110 3.18 26.43 10.89
CA GLN A 110 3.88 26.30 9.61
C GLN A 110 4.96 25.21 9.68
N TRP A 111 5.76 25.23 10.74
CA TRP A 111 6.78 24.21 11.00
C TRP A 111 6.15 22.82 11.17
N ALA A 112 5.15 22.66 12.04
CA ALA A 112 4.51 21.37 12.29
C ALA A 112 3.84 20.80 11.02
N THR A 113 3.19 21.65 10.22
CA THR A 113 2.60 21.26 8.94
C THR A 113 3.66 20.87 7.92
N ARG A 114 4.80 21.57 7.90
CA ARG A 114 5.94 21.23 7.03
C ARG A 114 6.55 19.89 7.42
N VAL A 115 6.81 19.66 8.71
CA VAL A 115 7.35 18.39 9.23
C VAL A 115 6.39 17.24 8.92
N LEU A 116 5.09 17.42 9.14
CA LEU A 116 4.09 16.41 8.80
C LEU A 116 4.06 16.13 7.29
N ARG A 117 4.09 17.18 6.47
CA ARG A 117 4.16 17.05 5.01
C ARG A 117 5.41 16.29 4.59
N GLU A 118 6.58 16.66 5.13
CA GLU A 118 7.85 16.01 4.84
C GLU A 118 7.84 14.54 5.28
N HIS A 119 7.30 14.20 6.45
CA HIS A 119 7.17 12.80 6.85
C HIS A 119 6.23 12.00 5.95
N LEU A 120 5.08 12.58 5.59
CA LEU A 120 4.12 11.90 4.71
C LEU A 120 4.60 11.81 3.26
N THR A 121 5.32 12.82 2.74
CA THR A 121 5.77 12.82 1.35
C THR A 121 7.20 12.29 1.20
N GLN A 122 8.17 12.77 1.96
CA GLN A 122 9.57 12.31 1.89
C GLN A 122 9.75 10.96 2.59
N GLY A 123 9.07 10.69 3.70
CA GLY A 123 9.12 9.37 4.34
C GLY A 123 8.54 8.28 3.42
N TRP A 124 7.41 8.56 2.76
CA TRP A 124 6.82 7.67 1.76
C TRP A 124 7.67 7.57 0.48
N THR A 125 8.16 8.70 -0.04
CA THR A 125 9.00 8.71 -1.26
C THR A 125 10.35 8.04 -1.02
N LEU A 126 10.99 8.25 0.13
CA LEU A 126 12.26 7.61 0.49
C LEU A 126 12.09 6.12 0.75
N SER A 127 10.98 5.70 1.36
CA SER A 127 10.69 4.27 1.57
C SER A 127 10.46 3.57 0.23
N ARG A 128 9.66 4.18 -0.67
CA ARG A 128 9.49 3.69 -2.04
C ARG A 128 10.81 3.65 -2.81
N GLN A 129 11.61 4.71 -2.75
CA GLN A 129 12.90 4.78 -3.44
C GLN A 129 13.87 3.70 -2.92
N ARG A 130 14.00 3.56 -1.60
CA ARG A 130 14.84 2.51 -0.98
C ARG A 130 14.35 1.11 -1.35
N PHE A 131 13.04 0.89 -1.37
CA PHE A 131 12.45 -0.37 -1.81
C PHE A 131 12.80 -0.66 -3.27
N GLU A 132 12.62 0.31 -4.17
CA GLU A 132 12.95 0.17 -5.60
C GLU A 132 14.46 -0.05 -5.81
N GLU A 133 15.33 0.62 -5.06
CA GLU A 133 16.78 0.42 -5.08
C GLU A 133 17.16 -1.00 -4.64
N ASN A 134 16.65 -1.46 -3.49
CA ASN A 134 16.90 -2.82 -2.98
C ASN A 134 16.38 -3.90 -3.94
N ALA A 135 15.20 -3.68 -4.54
CA ALA A 135 14.62 -4.60 -5.52
C ALA A 135 15.52 -4.72 -6.77
N ARG A 136 16.04 -3.60 -7.29
CA ARG A 136 16.98 -3.60 -8.43
C ARG A 136 18.30 -4.28 -8.10
N GLU A 137 18.85 -4.06 -6.90
CA GLU A 137 20.07 -4.74 -6.45
C GLU A 137 19.88 -6.25 -6.38
N LEU A 138 18.76 -6.72 -5.84
CA LEU A 138 18.42 -8.13 -5.77
C LEU A 138 18.25 -8.74 -7.18
N GLU A 139 17.50 -8.09 -8.06
CA GLU A 139 17.32 -8.52 -9.44
C GLU A 139 18.66 -8.61 -10.20
N ALA A 140 19.53 -7.61 -10.03
CA ALA A 140 20.86 -7.60 -10.64
C ALA A 140 21.75 -8.73 -10.10
N ALA A 141 21.75 -8.97 -8.79
CA ALA A 141 22.49 -10.07 -8.17
C ALA A 141 21.99 -11.44 -8.69
N MET A 142 20.68 -11.61 -8.83
CA MET A 142 20.10 -12.85 -9.35
C MET A 142 20.41 -13.05 -10.84
N ALA A 143 20.39 -11.99 -11.64
CA ALA A 143 20.79 -12.04 -13.04
C ALA A 143 22.28 -12.47 -13.18
N LEU A 144 23.15 -11.98 -12.30
CA LEU A 144 24.55 -12.41 -12.24
C LEU A 144 24.66 -13.90 -11.86
N VAL A 145 23.95 -14.35 -10.82
CA VAL A 145 23.93 -15.75 -10.39
C VAL A 145 23.46 -16.66 -11.52
N ARG A 146 22.39 -16.29 -12.24
CA ARG A 146 21.91 -17.03 -13.43
C ARG A 146 22.97 -17.09 -14.52
N LYS A 147 23.62 -15.98 -14.84
CA LYS A 147 24.67 -15.91 -15.87
C LYS A 147 25.86 -16.80 -15.50
N THR A 148 26.30 -16.77 -14.24
CA THR A 148 27.39 -17.61 -13.73
C THR A 148 26.99 -19.09 -13.68
N ALA A 149 25.76 -19.41 -13.30
CA ALA A 149 25.25 -20.79 -13.31
C ALA A 149 25.09 -21.37 -14.74
N GLY A 150 24.86 -20.50 -15.73
CA GLY A 150 24.84 -20.85 -17.15
C GLY A 150 26.24 -21.03 -17.77
N SER A 151 27.27 -20.40 -17.23
CA SER A 151 28.65 -20.44 -17.74
C SER A 151 29.50 -21.46 -16.97
N THR A 152 29.52 -22.70 -17.48
CA THR A 152 30.60 -23.71 -17.29
C THR A 152 31.27 -23.74 -15.90
N ALA A 153 30.60 -24.28 -14.87
CA ALA A 153 31.25 -24.80 -13.64
C ALA A 153 30.32 -25.62 -12.70
N LEU A 154 29.04 -25.80 -13.01
CA LEU A 154 28.13 -26.59 -12.18
C LEU A 154 27.67 -27.82 -12.94
N ASP A 155 28.05 -28.98 -12.43
CA ASP A 155 27.74 -30.29 -12.97
C ASP A 155 26.24 -30.41 -13.26
N ALA A 156 25.94 -30.99 -14.42
CA ALA A 156 24.61 -31.07 -15.00
C ALA A 156 23.71 -31.95 -14.11
N ASN A 157 22.87 -31.31 -13.28
CA ASN A 157 21.49 -31.70 -12.92
C ASN A 157 21.01 -31.11 -11.58
N SER A 158 21.90 -30.54 -10.73
CA SER A 158 21.48 -30.01 -9.41
C SER A 158 21.68 -28.50 -9.23
N GLY A 159 22.76 -27.92 -9.78
CA GLY A 159 23.08 -26.49 -9.55
C GLY A 159 22.17 -25.50 -10.29
N ARG A 160 21.82 -25.79 -11.55
CA ARG A 160 20.93 -24.92 -12.35
C ARG A 160 19.50 -24.89 -11.81
N GLY A 161 18.98 -26.06 -11.42
CA GLY A 161 17.63 -26.16 -10.85
C GLY A 161 17.46 -25.34 -9.57
N LEU A 162 18.44 -25.39 -8.65
CA LEU A 162 18.41 -24.57 -7.44
C LEU A 162 18.48 -23.07 -7.75
N VAL A 163 19.30 -22.65 -8.72
CA VAL A 163 19.39 -21.25 -9.14
C VAL A 163 18.07 -20.77 -9.75
N ASP A 164 17.41 -21.60 -10.55
CA ASP A 164 16.10 -21.27 -11.12
C ASP A 164 15.01 -21.21 -10.05
N ILE A 165 15.01 -22.13 -9.09
CA ILE A 165 14.09 -22.11 -7.95
C ILE A 165 14.29 -20.82 -7.15
N VAL A 166 15.51 -20.54 -6.70
CA VAL A 166 15.84 -19.31 -5.94
C VAL A 166 15.44 -18.08 -6.74
N THR A 167 15.64 -18.09 -8.06
CA THR A 167 15.24 -16.97 -8.90
C THR A 167 13.74 -16.75 -8.92
N ARG A 168 12.95 -17.80 -9.18
CA ARG A 168 11.49 -17.73 -9.18
C ARG A 168 10.94 -17.29 -7.81
N TYR A 169 11.53 -17.79 -6.71
CA TYR A 169 11.11 -17.44 -5.36
C TYR A 169 11.37 -15.98 -5.03
N ALA A 170 12.52 -15.41 -5.37
CA ALA A 170 12.77 -14.00 -5.09
C ALA A 170 11.93 -13.06 -5.97
N GLN A 171 11.63 -13.43 -7.22
CA GLN A 171 10.65 -12.70 -8.05
C GLN A 171 9.25 -12.73 -7.42
N THR A 172 8.82 -13.89 -6.92
CA THR A 172 7.55 -14.04 -6.20
C THR A 172 7.52 -13.19 -4.94
N PHE A 173 8.60 -13.21 -4.16
CA PHE A 173 8.73 -12.41 -2.94
C PHE A 173 8.63 -10.91 -3.21
N LEU A 174 9.33 -10.41 -4.23
CA LEU A 174 9.26 -9.00 -4.63
C LEU A 174 7.85 -8.61 -5.07
N LEU A 175 7.14 -9.48 -5.79
CA LEU A 175 5.76 -9.23 -6.20
C LEU A 175 4.83 -9.14 -4.99
N LEU A 176 4.94 -10.06 -4.02
CA LEU A 176 4.15 -10.04 -2.79
C LEU A 176 4.45 -8.79 -1.95
N GLN A 177 5.72 -8.43 -1.82
CA GLN A 177 6.09 -7.23 -1.08
C GLN A 177 5.55 -5.95 -1.73
N ARG A 178 5.60 -5.85 -3.08
CA ARG A 178 4.98 -4.74 -3.81
C ARG A 178 3.48 -4.69 -3.61
N TYR A 179 2.82 -5.84 -3.51
CA TYR A 179 1.40 -5.92 -3.21
C TYR A 179 1.09 -5.39 -1.81
N ASP A 180 1.80 -5.88 -0.79
CA ASP A 180 1.59 -5.50 0.62
C ASP A 180 1.87 -4.01 0.88
N GLU A 181 2.89 -3.44 0.21
CA GLU A 181 3.26 -2.03 0.33
C GLU A 181 2.42 -1.10 -0.58
N GLY A 182 1.52 -1.65 -1.40
CA GLY A 182 0.71 -0.86 -2.35
C GLY A 182 1.52 -0.23 -3.49
N LEU A 183 2.65 -0.83 -3.82
CA LEU A 183 3.64 -0.34 -4.81
C LEU A 183 3.53 -1.04 -6.18
N LEU A 184 2.47 -1.83 -6.42
CA LEU A 184 2.24 -2.42 -7.73
C LEU A 184 2.04 -1.33 -8.80
N THR A 185 2.92 -1.35 -9.80
CA THR A 185 2.85 -0.51 -11.00
C THR A 185 2.43 -1.33 -12.20
N GLU A 186 2.03 -0.65 -13.28
CA GLU A 186 1.82 -1.31 -14.56
C GLU A 186 3.16 -1.86 -15.09
N PRO A 187 3.21 -3.15 -15.47
CA PRO A 187 4.40 -3.74 -16.04
C PRO A 187 4.54 -3.38 -17.53
N ARG A 188 5.68 -3.75 -18.13
CA ARG A 188 5.77 -3.81 -19.59
C ARG A 188 4.78 -4.84 -20.12
N ALA A 189 3.93 -4.39 -21.04
CA ALA A 189 2.78 -5.15 -21.51
C ALA A 189 2.79 -5.27 -23.04
N GLN A 190 2.21 -6.34 -23.56
CA GLN A 190 2.04 -6.55 -24.99
C GLN A 190 0.85 -5.71 -25.49
N ALA A 191 1.10 -4.80 -26.42
CA ALA A 191 0.03 -3.97 -26.99
C ALA A 191 -1.04 -4.83 -27.71
N GLY A 192 -2.29 -4.40 -27.62
CA GLY A 192 -3.44 -5.04 -28.26
C GLY A 192 -4.20 -6.00 -27.35
N GLY A 193 -4.59 -7.16 -27.90
CA GLY A 193 -5.47 -8.13 -27.25
C GLY A 193 -6.78 -8.31 -28.01
N ARG A 194 -6.89 -9.41 -28.75
CA ARG A 194 -8.10 -9.83 -29.47
C ARG A 194 -9.00 -10.60 -28.53
N LEU A 195 -10.15 -10.02 -28.20
CA LEU A 195 -11.21 -10.73 -27.47
C LEU A 195 -11.90 -11.76 -28.40
N PRO A 196 -12.45 -12.85 -27.83
CA PRO A 196 -13.38 -13.67 -28.57
C PRO A 196 -14.63 -12.87 -28.94
N THR A 197 -15.20 -13.13 -30.10
CA THR A 197 -16.56 -12.65 -30.39
C THR A 197 -17.56 -13.27 -29.42
N LEU A 198 -18.73 -12.65 -29.23
CA LEU A 198 -19.79 -13.21 -28.38
C LEU A 198 -20.15 -14.65 -28.79
N ALA A 199 -20.21 -14.93 -30.09
CA ALA A 199 -20.50 -16.26 -30.62
C ALA A 199 -19.39 -17.28 -30.27
N GLU A 200 -18.13 -16.88 -30.42
CA GLU A 200 -16.97 -17.71 -30.04
C GLU A 200 -16.96 -18.00 -28.53
N ALA A 201 -17.19 -16.98 -27.69
CA ALA A 201 -17.22 -17.13 -26.24
C ALA A 201 -18.36 -18.06 -25.79
N ARG A 202 -19.56 -17.90 -26.37
CA ARG A 202 -20.71 -18.79 -26.13
C ARG A 202 -20.42 -20.23 -26.53
N ALA A 203 -19.85 -20.44 -27.71
CA ALA A 203 -19.52 -21.77 -28.19
C ALA A 203 -18.49 -22.46 -27.28
N ALA A 204 -17.46 -21.74 -26.86
CA ALA A 204 -16.42 -22.25 -25.97
C ALA A 204 -16.99 -22.62 -24.58
N LEU A 205 -17.83 -21.76 -24.00
CA LEU A 205 -18.51 -22.05 -22.73
C LEU A 205 -19.52 -23.22 -22.83
N ALA A 206 -20.21 -23.36 -23.97
CA ALA A 206 -21.12 -24.48 -24.21
C ALA A 206 -20.37 -25.82 -24.32
N ALA A 207 -19.19 -25.82 -24.95
CA ALA A 207 -18.32 -26.99 -24.99
C ALA A 207 -17.86 -27.38 -23.57
N LEU A 208 -17.36 -26.41 -22.80
CA LEU A 208 -16.97 -26.63 -21.40
C LEU A 208 -18.15 -27.15 -20.56
N LYS A 209 -19.34 -26.55 -20.70
CA LYS A 209 -20.55 -26.99 -20.01
C LYS A 209 -20.83 -28.46 -20.30
N SER A 210 -20.80 -28.85 -21.58
CA SER A 210 -21.09 -30.22 -22.01
C SER A 210 -20.13 -31.23 -21.38
N GLU A 211 -18.83 -30.90 -21.33
CA GLU A 211 -17.82 -31.75 -20.69
C GLU A 211 -18.04 -31.89 -19.18
N LEU A 212 -18.32 -30.79 -18.48
CA LEU A 212 -18.52 -30.81 -17.03
C LEU A 212 -19.81 -31.52 -16.63
N VAL A 213 -20.89 -31.34 -17.40
CA VAL A 213 -22.16 -32.06 -17.17
C VAL A 213 -21.97 -33.56 -17.40
N ALA A 214 -21.24 -33.96 -18.44
CA ALA A 214 -20.93 -35.37 -18.71
C ALA A 214 -20.13 -36.03 -17.58
N LYS A 215 -19.29 -35.26 -16.87
CA LYS A 215 -18.54 -35.70 -15.69
C LYS A 215 -19.33 -35.60 -14.37
N GLY A 216 -20.54 -35.04 -14.39
CA GLY A 216 -21.33 -34.79 -13.18
C GLY A 216 -20.80 -33.63 -12.31
N GLU A 217 -19.95 -32.76 -12.85
CA GLU A 217 -19.29 -31.64 -12.16
C GLU A 217 -20.04 -30.30 -12.32
N ALA A 218 -21.04 -30.26 -13.20
CA ALA A 218 -21.87 -29.09 -13.45
C ALA A 218 -23.33 -29.48 -13.70
N THR A 219 -24.21 -28.51 -13.51
CA THR A 219 -25.64 -28.62 -13.83
C THR A 219 -25.95 -27.86 -15.12
N GLU A 220 -27.19 -27.96 -15.61
CA GLU A 220 -27.67 -27.18 -16.74
C GLU A 220 -27.58 -25.65 -16.53
N LEU A 221 -27.52 -25.18 -15.28
CA LEU A 221 -27.41 -23.76 -14.95
C LEU A 221 -25.98 -23.21 -15.16
N PHE A 222 -24.98 -24.08 -15.31
CA PHE A 222 -23.60 -23.67 -15.51
C PHE A 222 -23.44 -22.85 -16.78
N ALA A 223 -22.78 -21.69 -16.66
CA ALA A 223 -22.54 -20.75 -17.76
C ALA A 223 -23.81 -20.28 -18.51
N GLN A 224 -24.99 -20.45 -17.91
CA GLN A 224 -26.24 -19.92 -18.48
C GLN A 224 -26.27 -18.40 -18.28
N GLU A 225 -26.29 -17.63 -19.37
CA GLU A 225 -26.27 -16.16 -19.32
C GLU A 225 -27.49 -15.56 -18.59
N ARG A 226 -27.24 -14.48 -17.84
CA ARG A 226 -28.26 -13.61 -17.26
C ARG A 226 -28.42 -12.36 -18.11
N GLY A 227 -29.46 -12.34 -18.95
CA GLY A 227 -29.68 -11.25 -19.91
C GLY A 227 -28.49 -11.08 -20.84
N ASP A 228 -28.10 -9.83 -21.11
CA ASP A 228 -26.99 -9.49 -22.03
C ASP A 228 -25.66 -9.28 -21.30
N GLY A 229 -25.47 -9.93 -20.14
CA GLY A 229 -24.34 -9.69 -19.24
C GLY A 229 -22.97 -9.98 -19.87
N LEU A 230 -22.85 -11.08 -20.63
CA LEU A 230 -21.60 -11.43 -21.31
C LEU A 230 -21.29 -10.49 -22.47
N ASP A 231 -22.30 -10.15 -23.28
CA ASP A 231 -22.17 -9.23 -24.41
C ASP A 231 -21.73 -7.83 -23.95
N SER A 232 -22.42 -7.30 -22.93
CA SER A 232 -22.08 -6.01 -22.32
C SER A 232 -20.66 -5.98 -21.77
N LEU A 233 -20.21 -7.08 -21.16
CA LEU A 233 -18.86 -7.20 -20.61
C LEU A 233 -17.80 -7.17 -21.72
N LEU A 234 -17.97 -7.98 -22.78
CA LEU A 234 -17.03 -8.02 -23.90
C LEU A 234 -17.01 -6.67 -24.65
N GLY A 235 -18.18 -6.06 -24.88
CA GLY A 235 -18.28 -4.73 -25.49
C GLY A 235 -17.57 -3.65 -24.68
N ASN A 236 -17.67 -3.68 -23.34
CA ASN A 236 -16.95 -2.74 -22.48
C ASN A 236 -15.42 -2.91 -22.56
N LEU A 237 -14.93 -4.13 -22.75
CA LEU A 237 -13.49 -4.42 -22.86
C LEU A 237 -12.89 -4.01 -24.23
N ASP A 238 -13.72 -3.84 -25.26
CA ASP A 238 -13.31 -3.34 -26.58
C ASP A 238 -13.67 -1.85 -26.79
N LEU A 239 -14.08 -1.13 -25.75
CA LEU A 239 -14.39 0.28 -25.82
C LEU A 239 -13.15 1.15 -26.14
N THR A 240 -13.36 2.20 -26.93
CA THR A 240 -12.37 3.25 -27.22
C THR A 240 -12.73 4.54 -26.50
N ILE A 241 -11.77 5.15 -25.80
CA ILE A 241 -11.90 6.41 -25.06
C ILE A 241 -10.92 7.43 -25.67
N PHE A 242 -11.43 8.59 -26.10
CA PHE A 242 -10.64 9.64 -26.76
C PHE A 242 -9.82 9.18 -27.99
N GLY A 243 -10.32 8.17 -28.70
CA GLY A 243 -9.65 7.62 -29.89
C GLY A 243 -8.66 6.49 -29.59
N GLU A 244 -8.40 6.19 -28.33
CA GLU A 244 -7.49 5.12 -27.89
C GLU A 244 -8.27 3.97 -27.20
N PRO A 245 -7.83 2.71 -27.30
CA PRO A 245 -8.46 1.61 -26.57
C PRO A 245 -8.46 1.87 -25.05
N ALA A 246 -9.60 1.64 -24.39
CA ALA A 246 -9.71 1.76 -22.93
C ALA A 246 -8.75 0.80 -22.20
N TYR A 247 -8.45 -0.34 -22.82
CA TYR A 247 -7.51 -1.34 -22.34
C TYR A 247 -6.51 -1.65 -23.47
N PRO A 248 -5.34 -1.00 -23.49
CA PRO A 248 -4.44 -1.01 -24.65
C PRO A 248 -3.54 -2.24 -24.75
N SER A 249 -3.53 -3.13 -23.75
CA SER A 249 -2.65 -4.29 -23.70
C SER A 249 -3.36 -5.61 -23.40
N VAL A 250 -2.72 -6.71 -23.80
CA VAL A 250 -3.16 -8.08 -23.52
C VAL A 250 -3.30 -8.30 -22.02
N GLU A 251 -2.31 -7.89 -21.24
CA GLU A 251 -2.31 -8.02 -19.78
C GLU A 251 -3.45 -7.22 -19.13
N ALA A 252 -3.68 -5.98 -19.58
CA ALA A 252 -4.78 -5.15 -19.07
C ALA A 252 -6.14 -5.75 -19.41
N LYS A 253 -6.36 -6.17 -20.67
CA LYS A 253 -7.61 -6.82 -21.09
C LYS A 253 -7.85 -8.15 -20.38
N ALA A 254 -6.82 -8.98 -20.23
CA ALA A 254 -6.91 -10.26 -19.51
C ALA A 254 -7.29 -10.05 -18.05
N GLY A 255 -6.62 -9.11 -17.36
CA GLY A 255 -6.94 -8.77 -15.97
C GLY A 255 -8.37 -8.31 -15.80
N HIS A 256 -8.83 -7.41 -16.68
CA HIS A 256 -10.20 -6.89 -16.63
C HIS A 256 -11.25 -7.94 -17.00
N LEU A 257 -10.97 -8.82 -17.98
CA LEU A 257 -11.84 -9.94 -18.34
C LEU A 257 -12.05 -10.86 -17.13
N LEU A 258 -10.98 -11.33 -16.51
CA LEU A 258 -11.07 -12.19 -15.33
C LEU A 258 -11.82 -11.48 -14.19
N TYR A 259 -11.46 -10.23 -13.89
CA TYR A 259 -12.08 -9.47 -12.81
C TYR A 259 -13.58 -9.24 -13.03
N PHE A 260 -13.98 -8.79 -14.22
CA PHE A 260 -15.37 -8.47 -14.52
C PHE A 260 -16.26 -9.71 -14.55
N VAL A 261 -15.82 -10.83 -15.12
CA VAL A 261 -16.66 -12.04 -15.14
C VAL A 261 -16.85 -12.57 -13.72
N VAL A 262 -15.82 -12.51 -12.87
CA VAL A 262 -15.93 -12.90 -11.46
C VAL A 262 -16.87 -11.97 -10.68
N LYS A 263 -16.73 -10.65 -10.80
CA LYS A 263 -17.47 -9.67 -9.99
C LYS A 263 -18.88 -9.35 -10.49
N ASN A 264 -19.08 -9.30 -11.80
CA ASN A 264 -20.36 -8.89 -12.37
C ASN A 264 -21.36 -10.05 -12.48
N HIS A 265 -20.90 -11.29 -12.26
CA HIS A 265 -21.71 -12.51 -12.28
C HIS A 265 -22.65 -12.62 -13.50
N PRO A 266 -22.12 -12.58 -14.75
CA PRO A 266 -22.95 -12.60 -15.95
C PRO A 266 -23.71 -13.92 -16.16
N PHE A 267 -23.40 -14.97 -15.41
CA PHE A 267 -24.02 -16.29 -15.52
C PHE A 267 -24.86 -16.65 -14.28
N ALA A 268 -25.85 -17.53 -14.48
CA ALA A 268 -26.71 -18.10 -13.44
C ALA A 268 -25.91 -18.86 -12.39
N ASP A 269 -25.00 -19.71 -12.85
CA ASP A 269 -24.01 -20.43 -12.04
C ASP A 269 -22.68 -20.53 -12.80
N GLY A 270 -21.60 -20.83 -12.09
CA GLY A 270 -20.30 -21.12 -12.68
C GLY A 270 -19.41 -19.91 -12.95
N ASN A 271 -19.79 -18.70 -12.55
CA ASN A 271 -19.06 -17.46 -12.86
C ASN A 271 -17.54 -17.52 -12.65
N LYS A 272 -17.07 -18.05 -11.51
CA LYS A 272 -15.63 -18.20 -11.23
C LYS A 272 -14.94 -19.15 -12.23
N ARG A 273 -15.58 -20.28 -12.54
CA ARG A 273 -15.07 -21.30 -13.48
C ARG A 273 -15.11 -20.80 -14.92
N SER A 274 -16.21 -20.15 -15.33
CA SER A 274 -16.34 -19.51 -16.63
C SER A 274 -15.33 -18.38 -16.82
N ALA A 275 -15.06 -17.58 -15.78
CA ALA A 275 -14.05 -16.53 -15.81
C ALA A 275 -12.65 -17.09 -16.03
N ALA A 276 -12.26 -18.10 -15.25
CA ALA A 276 -10.97 -18.78 -15.39
C ALA A 276 -10.79 -19.38 -16.80
N TYR A 277 -11.84 -19.99 -17.34
CA TYR A 277 -11.82 -20.55 -18.69
C TYR A 277 -11.68 -19.48 -19.77
N LEU A 278 -12.51 -18.42 -19.74
CA LEU A 278 -12.44 -17.31 -20.70
C LEU A 278 -11.09 -16.59 -20.64
N PHE A 279 -10.50 -16.47 -19.44
CA PHE A 279 -9.16 -15.92 -19.25
C PHE A 279 -8.09 -16.77 -19.94
N VAL A 280 -8.11 -18.09 -19.75
CA VAL A 280 -7.15 -19.00 -20.41
C VAL A 280 -7.34 -19.00 -21.93
N ASP A 281 -8.58 -19.04 -22.43
CA ASP A 281 -8.88 -18.94 -23.87
C ASP A 281 -8.38 -17.61 -24.45
N PHE A 282 -8.57 -16.50 -23.74
CA PHE A 282 -8.04 -15.19 -24.15
C PHE A 282 -6.51 -15.18 -24.22
N LEU A 283 -5.82 -15.72 -23.21
CA LEU A 283 -4.35 -15.80 -23.23
C LEU A 283 -3.85 -16.69 -24.36
N TYR A 284 -4.52 -17.81 -24.63
CA TYR A 284 -4.19 -18.70 -25.74
C TYR A 284 -4.32 -17.99 -27.09
N ARG A 285 -5.42 -17.27 -27.33
CA ARG A 285 -5.68 -16.52 -28.57
C ARG A 285 -4.70 -15.38 -28.85
N ASN A 286 -3.99 -14.93 -27.81
CA ASN A 286 -3.07 -13.79 -27.88
C ASN A 286 -1.61 -14.21 -27.66
N ASP A 287 -1.31 -15.51 -27.82
CA ASP A 287 0.04 -16.09 -27.68
C ASP A 287 0.71 -15.77 -26.33
N ARG A 288 -0.12 -15.61 -25.28
CA ARG A 288 0.32 -15.22 -23.93
C ARG A 288 0.17 -16.32 -22.89
N LEU A 289 -0.44 -17.45 -23.23
CA LEU A 289 -0.62 -18.58 -22.30
C LEU A 289 0.71 -19.18 -21.84
N LEU A 290 1.70 -19.22 -22.74
CA LEU A 290 3.03 -19.75 -22.48
C LEU A 290 4.06 -18.61 -22.44
N ASN A 291 5.10 -18.80 -21.63
CA ASN A 291 6.27 -17.93 -21.65
C ASN A 291 7.24 -18.35 -22.79
N THR A 292 8.34 -17.63 -22.94
CA THR A 292 9.39 -17.90 -23.95
C THR A 292 10.07 -19.27 -23.79
N HIS A 293 9.93 -19.90 -22.62
CA HIS A 293 10.43 -21.25 -22.33
C HIS A 293 9.38 -22.35 -22.55
N GLY A 294 8.17 -22.00 -23.01
CA GLY A 294 7.06 -22.93 -23.20
C GLY A 294 6.37 -23.35 -21.90
N GLU A 295 6.65 -22.70 -20.78
CA GLU A 295 5.98 -22.94 -19.50
C GLU A 295 4.69 -22.10 -19.41
N VAL A 296 3.67 -22.62 -18.72
CA VAL A 296 2.42 -21.88 -18.49
C VAL A 296 2.68 -20.67 -17.59
N VAL A 297 2.20 -19.50 -18.01
CA VAL A 297 2.43 -18.24 -17.27
C VAL A 297 1.68 -18.22 -15.94
N VAL A 298 0.48 -18.82 -15.89
CA VAL A 298 -0.31 -19.00 -14.67
C VAL A 298 -0.74 -20.45 -14.58
N ASN A 299 -0.22 -21.20 -13.62
CA ASN A 299 -0.62 -22.60 -13.40
C ASN A 299 -2.02 -22.73 -12.79
N ASP A 300 -2.60 -23.93 -12.86
CA ASP A 300 -3.99 -24.20 -12.45
C ASP A 300 -4.28 -23.80 -10.99
N VAL A 301 -3.34 -24.08 -10.08
CA VAL A 301 -3.46 -23.73 -8.65
C VAL A 301 -3.44 -22.22 -8.46
N GLY A 302 -2.52 -21.52 -9.15
CA GLY A 302 -2.40 -20.07 -9.12
C GLY A 302 -3.63 -19.38 -9.72
N LEU A 303 -4.17 -19.91 -10.82
CA LEU A 303 -5.39 -19.38 -11.42
C LEU A 303 -6.60 -19.57 -10.49
N ALA A 304 -6.73 -20.72 -9.84
CA ALA A 304 -7.78 -20.96 -8.87
C ALA A 304 -7.67 -20.00 -7.68
N ALA A 305 -6.48 -19.85 -7.11
CA ALA A 305 -6.22 -18.92 -6.01
C ALA A 305 -6.51 -17.46 -6.40
N LEU A 306 -6.06 -17.03 -7.59
CA LEU A 306 -6.30 -15.69 -8.10
C LEU A 306 -7.79 -15.43 -8.32
N THR A 307 -8.52 -16.39 -8.90
CA THR A 307 -9.96 -16.28 -9.11
C THR A 307 -10.73 -16.18 -7.80
N LEU A 308 -10.33 -16.93 -6.77
CA LEU A 308 -10.91 -16.84 -5.43
C LEU A 308 -10.58 -15.51 -4.75
N LEU A 309 -9.31 -15.07 -4.84
CA LEU A 309 -8.87 -13.78 -4.30
C LEU A 309 -9.69 -12.63 -4.89
N ILE A 310 -9.86 -12.61 -6.22
CA ILE A 310 -10.72 -11.63 -6.88
C ILE A 310 -12.14 -11.74 -6.35
N ALA A 311 -12.71 -12.94 -6.23
CA ALA A 311 -14.10 -13.07 -5.77
C ALA A 311 -14.31 -12.48 -4.38
N GLU A 312 -13.39 -12.72 -3.45
CA GLU A 312 -13.46 -12.25 -2.06
C GLU A 312 -12.96 -10.81 -1.86
N SER A 313 -12.34 -10.19 -2.88
CA SER A 313 -11.77 -8.84 -2.75
C SER A 313 -12.83 -7.74 -2.55
N ASP A 314 -12.49 -6.67 -1.84
CA ASP A 314 -13.28 -5.43 -1.84
C ASP A 314 -13.28 -4.80 -3.24
N PRO A 315 -14.42 -4.31 -3.77
CA PRO A 315 -14.47 -3.54 -5.02
C PRO A 315 -13.51 -2.34 -5.08
N ALA A 316 -13.19 -1.71 -3.96
CA ALA A 316 -12.20 -0.63 -3.87
C ALA A 316 -10.79 -1.08 -4.26
N ASN A 317 -10.49 -2.39 -4.12
CA ASN A 317 -9.20 -2.98 -4.48
C ASN A 317 -9.12 -3.41 -5.95
N LYS A 318 -10.10 -3.04 -6.80
CA LYS A 318 -10.14 -3.40 -8.23
C LYS A 318 -8.77 -3.17 -8.89
N GLU A 319 -8.25 -1.96 -8.79
CA GLU A 319 -7.02 -1.56 -9.48
C GLU A 319 -5.81 -2.40 -9.02
N THR A 320 -5.71 -2.66 -7.71
CA THR A 320 -4.68 -3.53 -7.14
C THR A 320 -4.78 -4.96 -7.68
N MET A 321 -5.98 -5.51 -7.78
CA MET A 321 -6.21 -6.86 -8.35
C MET A 321 -5.81 -6.90 -9.82
N ILE A 322 -6.20 -5.90 -10.61
CA ILE A 322 -5.83 -5.80 -12.02
C ILE A 322 -4.31 -5.76 -12.17
N ARG A 323 -3.62 -4.89 -11.41
CA ARG A 323 -2.16 -4.78 -11.47
C ARG A 323 -1.47 -6.06 -11.03
N LEU A 324 -1.99 -6.76 -10.04
CA LEU A 324 -1.47 -8.07 -9.64
C LEU A 324 -1.53 -9.06 -10.81
N ILE A 325 -2.69 -9.17 -11.47
CA ILE A 325 -2.84 -10.05 -12.64
C ILE A 325 -1.89 -9.63 -13.76
N MET A 326 -1.79 -8.33 -14.06
CA MET A 326 -0.89 -7.82 -15.10
C MET A 326 0.57 -8.18 -14.80
N ASN A 327 1.03 -8.02 -13.55
CA ASN A 327 2.40 -8.34 -13.17
C ASN A 327 2.66 -9.86 -13.20
N MET A 328 1.67 -10.69 -12.85
CA MET A 328 1.77 -12.15 -13.01
C MET A 328 1.84 -12.57 -14.49
N LEU A 329 1.17 -11.80 -15.36
CA LEU A 329 1.19 -11.99 -16.80
C LEU A 329 2.32 -11.24 -17.49
N ALA A 330 3.19 -10.50 -16.81
CA ALA A 330 4.29 -9.80 -17.47
C ALA A 330 5.46 -10.74 -17.72
N ALA A 331 6.20 -10.53 -18.81
CA ALA A 331 7.48 -11.21 -18.98
C ALA A 331 8.49 -10.62 -17.95
N PRO A 332 9.31 -11.45 -17.26
CA PRO A 332 10.33 -10.92 -16.38
C PRO A 332 11.30 -10.02 -17.16
N GLU A 333 11.66 -8.87 -16.59
CA GLU A 333 12.58 -7.93 -17.23
C GLU A 333 13.92 -8.63 -17.53
N GLY A 334 14.33 -8.66 -18.80
CA GLY A 334 15.66 -9.16 -19.21
C GLY A 334 15.72 -10.24 -20.29
N THR A 335 14.60 -10.66 -20.90
CA THR A 335 14.63 -11.52 -22.08
C THR A 335 14.30 -10.71 -23.34
N ALA A 336 15.30 -10.00 -23.86
CA ALA A 336 15.37 -9.56 -25.25
C ALA A 336 16.75 -9.94 -25.80
#